data_AF-A0A1Y3NFU3-F1
#
_entry.id   AF-A0A1Y3NFU3-F1
#
_cell.length_a   1.000
_cell.length_b   1.000
_cell.length_c   1.000
_cell.angle_alpha   90.00
_cell.angle_beta   90.00
_cell.angle_gamma   90.00
#
_symmetry.space_group_name_H-M   'P 1'
#
loop_
_entity.id
_entity.type
_entity.pdbx_description
1 polymer ?
#
loop_
_entity_poly.entity_id
_entity_poly.type
_entity_poly.pdbx_seq_one_letter_code
_entity_poly.pdbx_strand_id
1 'polypeptide(L)'
;MNLKFIFKKYLESKSLDYTKTIEKCSMNDQGKVIELKVNNEDLQEEDVNKILSYDTIKNLEYIVAFVFGDEKDTPYSTVLLPHPGFSKFPSVIANLPDLEVLNFNYRNIRKVKYRNDLKQISIEDGSLKLSKKLKKLTLSQVNLSSENLIELSSLTNLEEM
;
A
#
# COMPACT_ATOMS: atom_id res chain seq x y z
N MET A 1 18.16 -7.71 17.60
CA MET A 1 18.24 -8.17 16.19
C MET A 1 17.64 -7.08 15.31
N ASN A 2 18.33 -6.64 14.26
CA ASN A 2 17.93 -5.45 13.48
C ASN A 2 16.78 -5.80 12.51
N LEU A 3 15.59 -5.20 12.65
CA LEU A 3 14.42 -5.52 11.80
C LEU A 3 14.63 -5.21 10.32
N LYS A 4 15.47 -4.22 10.01
CA LYS A 4 15.91 -3.93 8.63
C LYS A 4 16.54 -5.17 7.97
N PHE A 5 17.27 -5.96 8.76
CA PHE A 5 17.90 -7.20 8.31
C PHE A 5 16.89 -8.33 8.14
N ILE A 6 15.79 -8.33 8.91
CA ILE A 6 14.72 -9.34 8.79
C ILE A 6 13.97 -9.16 7.47
N PHE A 7 13.52 -7.93 7.15
CA PHE A 7 12.88 -7.66 5.86
C PHE A 7 13.80 -7.94 4.70
N LYS A 8 15.06 -7.50 4.79
CA LYS A 8 16.05 -7.76 3.75
C LYS A 8 16.23 -9.25 3.48
N LYS A 9 16.48 -10.05 4.53
CA LYS A 9 16.60 -11.51 4.41
C LYS A 9 15.35 -12.16 3.85
N TYR A 10 14.18 -11.74 4.31
CA TYR A 10 12.90 -12.27 3.85
C TYR A 10 12.73 -12.04 2.35
N LEU A 11 12.89 -10.80 1.90
CA LEU A 11 12.74 -10.44 0.49
C LEU A 11 13.80 -11.09 -0.39
N GLU A 12 15.06 -11.11 0.05
CA GLU A 12 16.14 -11.79 -0.67
C GLU A 12 15.88 -13.30 -0.82
N SER A 13 15.27 -13.94 0.18
CA SER A 13 14.88 -15.36 0.09
C SER A 13 13.78 -15.65 -0.94
N LYS A 14 13.03 -14.61 -1.32
CA LYS A 14 11.99 -14.63 -2.35
C LYS A 14 12.50 -14.09 -3.70
N SER A 15 13.80 -13.79 -3.80
CA SER A 15 14.41 -13.13 -4.96
C SER A 15 13.81 -11.74 -5.26
N LEU A 16 13.33 -11.05 -4.22
CA LEU A 16 12.77 -9.70 -4.30
C LEU A 16 13.81 -8.65 -3.88
N ASP A 17 13.82 -7.51 -4.57
CA ASP A 17 14.76 -6.42 -4.29
C ASP A 17 14.28 -5.59 -3.09
N TYR A 18 14.98 -5.72 -1.96
CA TYR A 18 14.69 -4.98 -0.74
C TYR A 18 14.61 -3.46 -0.97
N THR A 19 15.50 -2.88 -1.79
CA THR A 19 15.57 -1.42 -1.98
C THR A 19 14.45 -0.89 -2.86
N LYS A 20 13.92 -1.72 -3.75
CA LYS A 20 12.71 -1.40 -4.53
C LYS A 20 11.44 -1.58 -3.71
N THR A 21 11.36 -2.64 -2.91
CA THR A 21 10.17 -2.97 -2.13
C THR A 21 10.01 -2.10 -0.87
N ILE A 22 11.10 -1.88 -0.12
CA ILE A 22 11.07 -1.13 1.15
C ILE A 22 11.84 0.18 0.98
N GLU A 23 11.12 1.21 0.52
CA GLU A 23 11.69 2.54 0.30
C GLU A 23 12.05 3.26 1.60
N LYS A 24 11.33 2.97 2.69
CA LYS A 24 11.59 3.54 4.03
C LYS A 24 11.21 2.55 5.12
N CYS A 25 12.05 2.43 6.14
CA CYS A 25 11.80 1.65 7.34
C CYS A 25 12.50 2.31 8.53
N SER A 26 11.73 2.93 9.43
CA SER A 26 12.24 3.56 10.65
C SER A 26 11.82 2.74 11.87
N MET A 27 12.70 2.68 12.87
CA MET A 27 12.45 1.96 14.12
C MET A 27 12.49 2.93 15.31
N ASN A 28 11.80 2.58 16.39
CA ASN A 28 12.00 3.22 17.68
C ASN A 28 13.26 2.69 18.40
N ASP A 29 13.56 3.23 19.58
CA ASP A 29 14.73 2.85 20.39
C ASP A 29 14.70 1.39 20.88
N GLN A 30 13.53 0.74 20.83
CA GLN A 30 13.36 -0.67 21.14
C GLN A 30 13.57 -1.58 19.91
N GLY A 31 13.91 -0.98 18.76
CA GLY A 31 14.10 -1.69 17.51
C GLY A 31 12.81 -2.17 16.86
N LYS A 32 11.64 -1.62 17.22
CA LYS A 32 10.33 -1.95 16.61
C LYS A 32 10.02 -1.00 15.44
N VAL A 33 9.43 -1.51 14.36
CA VAL A 33 9.09 -0.71 13.16
C VAL A 33 7.96 0.27 13.48
N ILE A 34 8.19 1.56 13.28
CA ILE A 34 7.20 2.62 13.52
C ILE A 34 6.78 3.35 12.26
N GLU A 35 7.59 3.29 11.21
CA GLU A 35 7.31 3.91 9.92
C GLU A 35 7.78 2.99 8.82
N LEU A 36 6.93 2.81 7.82
CA LEU A 36 7.17 1.92 6.70
C LEU A 36 6.64 2.54 5.41
N LYS A 37 7.45 2.51 4.36
CA LYS A 37 7.04 2.80 2.98
C LYS A 37 7.30 1.58 2.13
N VAL A 38 6.22 1.00 1.59
CA VAL A 38 6.25 -0.25 0.82
C VAL A 38 5.79 0.01 -0.59
N ASN A 39 6.57 -0.45 -1.57
CA ASN A 39 6.16 -0.62 -2.95
C ASN A 39 5.90 -2.10 -3.21
N ASN A 40 4.69 -2.41 -3.64
CA ASN A 40 4.12 -3.75 -3.72
C ASN A 40 4.09 -4.32 -5.15
N GLU A 41 4.83 -3.74 -6.10
CA GLU A 41 4.90 -4.18 -7.50
C GLU A 41 4.93 -5.72 -7.65
N ASP A 42 5.88 -6.39 -7.00
CA ASP A 42 6.13 -7.84 -7.11
C ASP A 42 5.66 -8.68 -5.91
N LEU A 43 5.14 -8.06 -4.85
CA LEU A 43 4.80 -8.77 -3.62
C LEU A 43 3.50 -9.56 -3.78
N GLN A 44 3.49 -10.80 -3.32
CA GLN A 44 2.25 -11.58 -3.22
C GLN A 44 1.51 -11.24 -1.92
N GLU A 45 0.24 -11.63 -1.81
CA GLU A 45 -0.59 -11.32 -0.64
C GLU A 45 0.06 -11.82 0.67
N GLU A 46 0.66 -13.01 0.64
CA GLU A 46 1.41 -13.56 1.79
C GLU A 46 2.59 -12.68 2.21
N ASP A 47 3.29 -12.07 1.25
CA ASP A 47 4.41 -11.16 1.51
C ASP A 47 3.90 -9.86 2.14
N VAL A 48 2.81 -9.31 1.62
CA VAL A 48 2.15 -8.11 2.16
C VAL A 48 1.72 -8.36 3.60
N ASN A 49 1.04 -9.47 3.85
CA ASN A 49 0.60 -9.86 5.19
C ASN A 49 1.78 -10.04 6.15
N LYS A 50 2.91 -10.58 5.66
CA LYS A 50 4.13 -10.74 6.47
C LYS A 50 4.81 -9.40 6.75
N ILE A 51 4.85 -8.50 5.79
CA ILE A 51 5.51 -7.19 5.92
C ILE A 51 4.70 -6.27 6.85
N LEU A 52 3.38 -6.35 6.78
CA LEU A 52 2.45 -5.54 7.57
C LEU A 52 2.04 -6.22 8.88
N SER A 53 2.71 -7.30 9.31
CA SER A 53 2.37 -8.01 10.56
C SER A 53 2.86 -7.32 11.83
N TYR A 54 3.49 -6.14 11.73
CA TYR A 54 4.07 -5.43 12.87
C TYR A 54 3.06 -4.45 13.46
N ASP A 55 2.57 -4.78 14.65
CA ASP A 55 1.56 -4.02 15.38
C ASP A 55 1.96 -2.58 15.72
N THR A 56 3.27 -2.30 15.77
CA THR A 56 3.81 -0.98 16.09
C THR A 56 3.91 0.00 14.93
N ILE A 57 3.50 -0.39 13.71
CA ILE A 57 3.53 0.52 12.56
C ILE A 57 2.55 1.68 12.84
N LYS A 58 3.09 2.90 12.90
CA LYS A 58 2.33 4.13 13.10
C LYS A 58 2.11 4.90 11.81
N ASN A 59 3.10 4.89 10.93
CA ASN A 59 3.07 5.60 9.66
C ASN A 59 3.29 4.61 8.53
N LEU A 60 2.28 4.43 7.68
CA LEU A 60 2.33 3.53 6.54
C LEU A 60 2.08 4.31 5.25
N GLU A 61 3.05 4.28 4.34
CA GLU A 61 2.83 4.60 2.93
C GLU A 61 2.87 3.29 2.14
N TYR A 62 1.74 2.90 1.54
CA TYR A 62 1.58 1.67 0.79
C TYR A 62 1.28 1.98 -0.68
N ILE A 63 2.20 1.59 -1.56
CA ILE A 63 2.14 1.89 -2.98
C ILE A 63 1.87 0.60 -3.75
N VAL A 64 0.77 0.57 -4.49
CA VAL A 64 0.52 -0.46 -5.49
C VAL A 64 1.03 0.08 -6.83
N ALA A 65 2.25 -0.32 -7.22
CA ALA A 65 2.88 0.12 -8.45
C ALA A 65 2.62 -0.86 -9.60
N PHE A 66 2.45 -0.32 -10.80
CA PHE A 66 2.22 -1.10 -12.01
C PHE A 66 3.40 -0.98 -12.96
N VAL A 67 3.78 -2.10 -13.54
CA VAL A 67 4.74 -2.15 -14.65
C VAL A 67 4.02 -1.86 -15.96
N PHE A 68 4.62 -1.03 -16.79
CA PHE A 68 4.15 -0.78 -18.15
C PHE A 68 5.05 -1.53 -19.12
N GLY A 69 4.43 -2.19 -20.11
CA GLY A 69 5.19 -2.84 -21.16
C GLY A 69 5.86 -1.82 -22.08
N ASP A 70 6.92 -2.25 -22.75
CA ASP A 70 7.56 -1.50 -23.83
C ASP A 70 6.70 -1.46 -25.10
N GLU A 71 5.73 -2.38 -25.19
CA GLU A 71 4.80 -2.47 -26.30
C GLU A 71 3.75 -1.35 -26.28
N LYS A 72 3.49 -0.83 -27.47
CA LYS A 72 2.44 0.15 -27.72
C LYS A 72 1.19 -0.57 -28.24
N ASP A 73 0.07 -0.42 -27.56
CA ASP A 73 -1.22 -0.88 -28.08
C ASP A 73 -1.91 0.16 -28.96
N THR A 74 -1.53 1.43 -28.83
CA THR A 74 -1.83 2.48 -29.80
C THR A 74 -0.58 3.33 -30.06
N PRO A 75 -0.53 4.14 -31.13
CA PRO A 75 0.62 5.03 -31.36
C PRO A 75 0.98 5.96 -30.17
N TYR A 76 0.05 6.14 -29.22
CA TYR A 76 0.13 7.09 -28.13
C TYR A 76 0.01 6.48 -26.73
N SER A 77 0.07 5.15 -26.58
CA SER A 77 -0.07 4.49 -25.28
C SER A 77 0.73 3.22 -25.19
N THR A 78 1.19 2.89 -23.99
CA THR A 78 1.75 1.57 -23.67
C THR A 78 0.64 0.62 -23.22
N VAL A 79 0.89 -0.68 -23.43
CA VAL A 79 0.10 -1.75 -22.82
C VAL A 79 0.27 -1.68 -21.31
N LEU A 80 -0.84 -1.58 -20.59
CA LEU A 80 -0.86 -1.81 -19.15
C LEU A 80 -0.79 -3.32 -18.93
N LEU A 81 0.28 -3.78 -18.27
CA LEU A 81 0.41 -5.18 -17.93
C LEU A 81 -0.45 -5.50 -16.69
N PRO A 82 -0.95 -6.73 -16.55
CA PRO A 82 -1.48 -7.20 -15.28
C PRO A 82 -0.48 -6.96 -14.16
N HIS A 83 -0.97 -6.59 -12.99
CA HIS A 83 -0.10 -6.44 -11.82
C HIS A 83 0.53 -7.80 -11.48
N PRO A 84 1.87 -7.90 -11.34
CA PRO A 84 2.53 -9.19 -11.10
C PRO A 84 2.37 -9.68 -9.64
N GLY A 85 2.15 -8.75 -8.70
CA GLY A 85 1.84 -9.03 -7.31
C GLY A 85 0.36 -8.84 -6.91
N PHE A 86 0.15 -8.54 -5.63
CA PHE A 86 -1.15 -8.31 -5.02
C PHE A 86 -1.72 -6.92 -5.31
N SER A 87 -2.72 -6.78 -6.18
CA SER A 87 -3.19 -5.45 -6.62
C SER A 87 -4.38 -4.86 -5.84
N LYS A 88 -4.74 -5.42 -4.68
CA LYS A 88 -5.90 -4.96 -3.89
C LYS A 88 -5.47 -4.09 -2.71
N PHE A 89 -6.46 -3.45 -2.06
CA PHE A 89 -6.25 -2.86 -0.74
C PHE A 89 -5.98 -3.99 0.29
N PRO A 90 -4.87 -3.96 1.04
CA PRO A 90 -4.58 -5.02 2.01
C PRO A 90 -5.44 -4.88 3.27
N SER A 91 -6.33 -5.84 3.50
CA SER A 91 -7.20 -5.87 4.69
C SER A 91 -6.40 -5.97 6.00
N VAL A 92 -5.18 -6.51 5.97
CA VAL A 92 -4.26 -6.55 7.12
C VAL A 92 -3.94 -5.16 7.69
N ILE A 93 -4.08 -4.08 6.90
CA ILE A 93 -3.90 -2.70 7.38
C ILE A 93 -4.91 -2.36 8.49
N ALA A 94 -6.13 -2.90 8.43
CA ALA A 94 -7.13 -2.73 9.49
C ALA A 94 -6.68 -3.33 10.84
N ASN A 95 -5.73 -4.27 10.82
CA ASN A 95 -5.21 -4.93 12.01
C ASN A 95 -4.00 -4.20 12.63
N LEU A 96 -3.62 -3.01 12.15
CA LEU A 96 -2.53 -2.21 12.71
C LEU A 96 -3.06 -1.32 13.85
N PRO A 97 -2.93 -1.73 15.13
CA PRO A 97 -3.61 -1.05 16.25
C PRO A 97 -3.05 0.36 16.50
N ASP A 98 -1.79 0.59 16.16
CA ASP A 98 -1.08 1.86 16.42
C ASP A 98 -1.01 2.78 15.19
N LEU A 99 -1.71 2.46 14.10
CA LEU A 99 -1.68 3.25 12.87
C LEU A 99 -2.25 4.66 13.11
N GLU A 100 -1.42 5.68 12.90
CA GLU A 100 -1.75 7.10 13.03
C GLU A 100 -1.82 7.79 11.64
N VAL A 101 -1.02 7.32 10.66
CA VAL A 101 -0.99 7.86 9.30
C VAL A 101 -1.03 6.72 8.29
N LEU A 102 -2.00 6.78 7.37
CA LEU A 102 -2.12 5.87 6.24
C LEU A 102 -2.14 6.66 4.93
N ASN A 103 -1.17 6.40 4.06
CA ASN A 103 -1.19 6.85 2.67
C ASN A 103 -1.23 5.63 1.75
N PHE A 104 -2.40 5.32 1.22
CA PHE A 104 -2.60 4.27 0.24
C PHE A 104 -2.60 4.87 -1.17
N ASN A 105 -1.66 4.43 -1.99
CA ASN A 105 -1.45 4.97 -3.33
C ASN A 105 -1.55 3.88 -4.39
N TYR A 106 -2.70 3.79 -5.05
CA TYR A 106 -2.90 2.90 -6.19
C TYR A 106 -2.44 3.60 -7.47
N ARG A 107 -1.24 3.26 -7.97
CA ARG A 107 -0.57 3.98 -9.08
C ARG A 107 -0.86 3.35 -10.45
N ASN A 108 -2.13 3.06 -10.73
CA ASN A 108 -2.54 2.54 -12.03
C ASN A 108 -2.87 3.68 -13.02
N ILE A 109 -1.81 4.38 -13.45
CA ILE A 109 -1.91 5.56 -14.31
C ILE A 109 -1.38 5.24 -15.69
N ARG A 110 -2.26 5.05 -16.66
CA ARG A 110 -1.87 4.86 -18.05
C ARG A 110 -1.89 6.19 -18.80
N LYS A 111 -0.80 6.54 -19.47
CA LYS A 111 -0.75 7.73 -20.34
C LYS A 111 -1.26 7.36 -21.74
N VAL A 112 -2.31 8.03 -22.18
CA VAL A 112 -2.84 7.93 -23.55
C VAL A 112 -2.77 9.31 -24.19
N LYS A 113 -1.80 9.50 -25.08
CA LYS A 113 -1.51 10.76 -25.78
C LYS A 113 -1.20 11.91 -24.82
N TYR A 114 -2.22 12.69 -24.46
CA TYR A 114 -2.14 13.87 -23.59
C TYR A 114 -3.03 13.74 -22.35
N ARG A 115 -3.57 12.55 -22.08
CA ARG A 115 -4.48 12.28 -20.95
C ARG A 115 -3.96 11.14 -20.11
N ASN A 116 -4.23 11.21 -18.82
CA ASN A 116 -4.04 10.11 -17.89
C ASN A 116 -5.37 9.33 -17.81
N ASP A 117 -5.33 8.06 -18.19
CA ASP A 117 -6.37 7.08 -17.90
C ASP A 117 -6.04 6.48 -16.52
N LEU A 118 -6.78 6.91 -15.51
CA LEU A 118 -6.64 6.48 -14.12
C LEU A 118 -7.57 5.30 -13.88
N LYS A 119 -7.02 4.14 -13.52
CA LYS A 119 -7.84 3.01 -13.09
C LYS A 119 -7.99 3.05 -11.59
N GLN A 120 -9.24 2.95 -11.14
CA GLN A 120 -9.58 2.90 -9.73
C GLN A 120 -9.85 1.45 -9.31
N ILE A 121 -9.61 1.15 -8.03
CA ILE A 121 -10.01 -0.11 -7.41
C ILE A 121 -11.15 0.10 -6.42
N SER A 122 -12.03 -0.88 -6.31
CA SER A 122 -12.96 -0.94 -5.19
C SER A 122 -12.25 -1.49 -3.96
N ILE A 123 -12.54 -0.92 -2.79
CA ILE A 123 -12.11 -1.48 -1.50
C ILE A 123 -13.23 -2.40 -1.01
N GLU A 124 -12.86 -3.61 -0.57
CA GLU A 124 -13.82 -4.57 -0.03
C GLU A 124 -14.37 -4.06 1.32
N ASP A 125 -15.68 -4.16 1.50
CA ASP A 125 -16.35 -3.84 2.78
C ASP A 125 -15.68 -4.61 3.94
N GLY A 126 -15.55 -3.97 5.09
CA GLY A 126 -14.78 -4.50 6.23
C GLY A 126 -13.31 -4.06 6.25
N SER A 127 -12.74 -3.68 5.11
CA SER A 127 -11.29 -3.39 5.00
C SER A 127 -10.89 -2.02 5.54
N LEU A 128 -11.83 -1.10 5.73
CA LEU A 128 -11.57 0.25 6.27
C LEU A 128 -11.96 0.40 7.73
N LYS A 129 -12.09 -0.71 8.46
CA LYS A 129 -12.15 -0.75 9.93
C LYS A 129 -10.77 -0.46 10.54
N LEU A 130 -10.19 0.68 10.15
CA LEU A 130 -8.84 1.12 10.53
C LEU A 130 -8.76 1.47 12.02
N SER A 131 -7.53 1.64 12.52
CA SER A 131 -7.31 2.06 13.90
C SER A 131 -8.02 3.37 14.21
N LYS A 132 -8.69 3.43 15.36
CA LYS A 132 -9.25 4.68 15.90
C LYS A 132 -8.17 5.71 16.23
N LYS A 133 -6.89 5.35 16.23
CA LYS A 133 -5.76 6.29 16.39
C LYS A 133 -5.39 7.01 15.09
N LEU A 134 -5.98 6.63 13.96
CA LEU A 134 -5.69 7.23 12.67
C LEU A 134 -6.05 8.72 12.68
N LYS A 135 -5.05 9.56 12.40
CA LYS A 135 -5.16 11.03 12.31
C LYS A 135 -5.14 11.50 10.87
N LYS A 136 -4.43 10.79 9.99
CA LYS A 136 -4.31 11.17 8.58
C LYS A 136 -4.58 9.97 7.69
N LEU A 137 -5.46 10.17 6.72
CA LEU A 137 -5.81 9.18 5.72
C LEU A 137 -5.64 9.78 4.33
N THR A 138 -5.00 9.06 3.42
CA THR A 138 -5.01 9.38 2.01
C THR A 138 -5.30 8.11 1.23
N LEU A 139 -6.32 8.13 0.38
CA LEU A 139 -6.68 7.03 -0.51
C LEU A 139 -6.66 7.54 -1.96
N SER A 140 -5.67 7.11 -2.74
CA SER A 140 -5.55 7.52 -4.15
C SER A 140 -6.14 6.45 -5.07
N GLN A 141 -6.96 6.89 -6.03
CA GLN A 141 -7.53 6.05 -7.10
C GLN A 141 -8.33 4.86 -6.56
N VAL A 142 -9.24 5.14 -5.62
CA VAL A 142 -10.16 4.14 -5.06
C VAL A 142 -11.62 4.54 -5.31
N ASN A 143 -12.47 3.52 -5.42
CA ASN A 143 -13.92 3.63 -5.37
C ASN A 143 -14.38 3.13 -4.00
N LEU A 144 -15.11 3.98 -3.28
CA LEU A 144 -15.64 3.68 -1.96
C LEU A 144 -17.13 3.32 -2.07
N SER A 145 -17.51 2.21 -1.44
CA SER A 145 -18.92 1.84 -1.23
C SER A 145 -19.55 2.71 -0.13
N SER A 146 -20.87 2.65 0.01
CA SER A 146 -21.55 3.29 1.16
C SER A 146 -21.09 2.70 2.49
N GLU A 147 -20.80 1.40 2.55
CA GLU A 147 -20.29 0.75 3.77
C GLU A 147 -18.89 1.24 4.11
N ASN A 148 -18.02 1.42 3.11
CA ASN A 148 -16.71 2.04 3.30
C ASN A 148 -16.82 3.45 3.90
N LEU A 149 -17.79 4.25 3.47
CA LEU A 149 -18.01 5.58 4.04
C LEU A 149 -18.48 5.52 5.50
N ILE A 150 -19.30 4.53 5.86
CA ILE A 150 -19.70 4.28 7.25
C ILE A 150 -18.50 3.89 8.10
N GLU A 151 -17.64 2.99 7.60
CA GLU A 151 -16.42 2.59 8.30
C GLU A 151 -15.49 3.79 8.55
N LEU A 152 -15.27 4.63 7.54
CA LEU A 152 -14.47 5.84 7.68
C LEU A 152 -15.07 6.84 8.66
N SER A 153 -16.40 6.93 8.74
CA SER A 153 -17.09 7.81 9.70
C SER A 153 -16.84 7.41 11.17
N SER A 154 -16.40 6.18 11.43
CA SER A 154 -16.08 5.69 12.78
C SER A 154 -14.70 6.15 13.29
N LEU A 155 -13.88 6.78 12.43
CA LEU A 155 -12.54 7.27 12.73
C LEU A 155 -12.59 8.63 13.43
N THR A 156 -12.96 8.62 14.71
CA THR A 156 -13.22 9.85 15.49
C THR A 156 -12.00 10.75 15.72
N ASN A 157 -10.78 10.25 15.50
CA ASN A 157 -9.55 11.02 15.66
C ASN A 157 -8.95 11.49 14.33
N LEU A 158 -9.68 11.33 13.20
CA LEU A 158 -9.21 11.75 11.90
C LEU A 158 -9.16 13.29 11.82
N GLU A 159 -7.98 13.83 11.57
CA GLU A 159 -7.69 15.27 11.47
C GLU A 159 -7.61 15.71 10.00
N GLU A 160 -7.19 14.83 9.09
CA GLU A 160 -6.94 15.12 7.67
C GLU A 160 -7.34 13.93 6.78
N MET A 161 -8.05 14.22 5.67
CA MET A 161 -8.44 13.27 4.62
C MET A 161 -8.26 13.86 3.22
#